data_AF-A0A836C9B6-F1
#
_entry.id   AF-A0A836C9B6-F1
#
_cell.length_a   1.000
_cell.length_b   1.000
_cell.length_c   1.000
_cell.angle_alpha   90.00
_cell.angle_beta   90.00
_cell.angle_gamma   90.00
#
_symmetry.space_group_name_H-M   'P 1'
#
loop_
_entity.id
_entity.type
_entity.pdbx_description
1 polymer ?
#
loop_
_entity_poly.entity_id
_entity_poly.type
_entity_poly.pdbx_seq_one_letter_code
_entity_poly.pdbx_strand_id
1 'polypeptide(L)'
;MTIKQHDVQAVAIAAIGLDLLKQDDFKILREAIGSARVVCVGEESHGTEEFYRLRAEITKALIKHEGFTSVLCEADFPPFWDLNRFVGGTHKIRDLKPAKMKAPAESMDTGGPPQPSALDKRQFPVSKQHKAPKTIEEAMSGLKERFPVWMWHNEATRDFALWLKEYNDALTAPQEGLPPLPVALLGLDIYSLFTSADEEAGLDDLDAAAAKQARCPCPSATAPSVSAAPARTALAPHAQVIAYFDGVDPAAANLARHRICNCRVIAYLDGVDPAAAKLARHRYGLLGSFRPEVSEYAHAVRSGFIKSQAERVAAVVRDLERHEKEYSEAGGNSDEYFNATENARIVQEAEQYYIMSFMGGTVTWRQEAEQCCVVSFMGGTVTWNLRDKAMTDMIQHELEFQDKKRGKAGTVRVIIWAHNSHLGDAYATEHAEHRQHNVGALVRGIYGKEGTFLIGQSTHHGSVRAARRWSGRDTAMDLNPSLPDSSGDLLHQVALARKQNDFGLIFRSNNPGHPAAGTSADADRAAAMAEATAVLREERLQRFVGVSYVKATERLSHYSHCRMGDQYDAVIHMDETQALKPLMHPAPVPKEALRPGTTDYTKWQMLMRDLPEEELSDEEL
;
A
#
# COMPACT_ATOMS: atom_id res chain seq x y z
N MET A 1 -0.41 -11.17 31.76
CA MET A 1 0.55 -11.99 32.54
C MET A 1 1.56 -11.02 33.09
N THR A 2 1.64 -10.89 34.42
CA THR A 2 2.46 -9.85 35.04
C THR A 2 3.93 -9.99 34.64
N ILE A 3 4.52 -8.92 34.09
CA ILE A 3 5.96 -8.85 33.81
C ILE A 3 6.74 -9.05 35.12
N LYS A 4 7.70 -9.99 35.13
CA LYS A 4 8.56 -10.23 36.30
C LYS A 4 9.87 -9.46 36.15
N GLN A 5 10.42 -8.99 37.27
CA GLN A 5 11.72 -8.32 37.28
C GLN A 5 12.85 -9.15 36.62
N HIS A 6 12.79 -10.48 36.77
CA HIS A 6 13.70 -11.43 36.13
C HIS A 6 13.65 -11.32 34.60
N ASP A 7 12.44 -11.35 34.04
CA ASP A 7 12.15 -11.25 32.60
C ASP A 7 12.74 -9.94 32.02
N VAL A 8 12.58 -8.82 32.76
CA VAL A 8 13.18 -7.51 32.41
C VAL A 8 14.70 -7.57 32.39
N GLN A 9 15.35 -8.21 33.38
CA GLN A 9 16.82 -8.31 33.41
C GLN A 9 17.38 -9.16 32.26
N ALA A 10 16.72 -10.27 31.90
CA ALA A 10 17.13 -11.12 30.78
C ALA A 10 17.15 -10.34 29.46
N VAL A 11 16.05 -9.64 29.14
CA VAL A 11 15.95 -8.81 27.94
C VAL A 11 16.91 -7.62 28.01
N ALA A 12 17.12 -7.02 29.19
CA ALA A 12 18.07 -5.93 29.39
C ALA A 12 19.53 -6.32 29.12
N ILE A 13 19.95 -7.55 29.44
CA ILE A 13 21.31 -8.07 29.13
C ILE A 13 21.44 -8.37 27.63
N ALA A 14 20.40 -8.92 27.01
CA ALA A 14 20.39 -9.28 25.59
C ALA A 14 20.45 -8.06 24.65
N ALA A 15 19.82 -6.94 25.03
CA ALA A 15 19.66 -5.75 24.22
C ALA A 15 21.00 -5.04 23.85
N ILE A 16 21.02 -4.44 22.67
CA ILE A 16 22.14 -3.68 22.08
C ILE A 16 21.71 -2.22 21.98
N GLY A 17 22.41 -1.31 22.67
CA GLY A 17 22.06 0.11 22.62
C GLY A 17 22.07 0.66 21.20
N LEU A 18 21.12 1.53 20.85
CA LEU A 18 20.94 1.95 19.45
C LEU A 18 22.19 2.62 18.88
N ASP A 19 22.93 3.40 19.67
CA ASP A 19 24.22 3.97 19.25
C ASP A 19 25.23 2.91 18.81
N LEU A 20 25.34 1.81 19.55
CA LEU A 20 26.21 0.67 19.22
C LEU A 20 25.67 -0.10 18.01
N LEU A 21 24.34 -0.25 17.90
CA LEU A 21 23.71 -0.88 16.76
C LEU A 21 23.92 -0.08 15.46
N LYS A 22 24.03 1.26 15.54
CA LYS A 22 24.31 2.15 14.40
C LYS A 22 25.77 2.17 13.94
N GLN A 23 26.72 1.68 14.75
CA GLN A 23 28.15 1.71 14.41
C GLN A 23 28.47 0.95 13.10
N ASP A 24 29.47 1.45 12.37
CA ASP A 24 29.96 0.91 11.11
C ASP A 24 28.86 0.64 10.06
N ASP A 25 27.95 1.62 9.88
CA ASP A 25 26.73 1.49 9.06
C ASP A 25 25.95 0.22 9.45
N PHE A 26 25.53 0.10 10.70
CA PHE A 26 24.78 -1.04 11.23
C PHE A 26 25.45 -2.41 11.05
N LYS A 27 26.78 -2.50 11.18
CA LYS A 27 27.55 -3.74 10.92
C LYS A 27 26.97 -4.97 11.62
N ILE A 28 26.59 -4.85 12.90
CA ILE A 28 25.99 -5.96 13.68
C ILE A 28 24.69 -6.44 13.03
N LEU A 29 23.78 -5.54 12.68
CA LEU A 29 22.49 -5.89 12.07
C LEU A 29 22.69 -6.47 10.65
N ARG A 30 23.62 -5.91 9.87
CA ARG A 30 23.98 -6.43 8.54
C ARG A 30 24.54 -7.85 8.62
N GLU A 31 25.46 -8.09 9.55
CA GLU A 31 26.02 -9.43 9.78
C GLU A 31 24.95 -10.43 10.24
N ALA A 32 23.94 -10.01 11.01
CA ALA A 32 22.79 -10.84 11.38
C ALA A 32 21.86 -11.15 10.19
N ILE A 33 21.60 -10.16 9.33
CA ILE A 33 20.82 -10.31 8.08
C ILE A 33 21.49 -11.31 7.12
N GLY A 34 22.82 -11.35 7.09
CA GLY A 34 23.60 -12.33 6.34
C GLY A 34 23.23 -12.34 4.86
N SER A 35 22.91 -13.53 4.32
CA SER A 35 22.56 -13.75 2.91
C SER A 35 21.06 -13.59 2.58
N ALA A 36 20.23 -13.08 3.50
CA ALA A 36 18.78 -12.95 3.28
C ALA A 36 18.46 -12.22 1.97
N ARG A 37 17.59 -12.83 1.15
CA ARG A 37 17.17 -12.30 -0.16
C ARG A 37 16.14 -11.18 -0.02
N VAL A 38 15.23 -11.31 0.95
CA VAL A 38 14.20 -10.32 1.27
C VAL A 38 14.39 -9.85 2.71
N VAL A 39 14.57 -8.54 2.89
CA VAL A 39 14.63 -7.92 4.23
C VAL A 39 13.42 -7.03 4.41
N CYS A 40 12.60 -7.32 5.42
CA CYS A 40 11.41 -6.57 5.75
C CYS A 40 11.72 -5.63 6.92
N VAL A 41 11.47 -4.34 6.77
CA VAL A 41 11.67 -3.32 7.81
C VAL A 41 10.32 -2.69 8.16
N GLY A 42 9.68 -3.31 9.14
CA GLY A 42 8.40 -2.93 9.71
C GLY A 42 8.48 -1.67 10.57
N GLU A 43 7.34 -1.00 10.76
CA GLU A 43 7.20 0.04 11.76
C GLU A 43 5.93 -0.12 12.62
N GLU A 44 5.90 0.41 13.85
CA GLU A 44 4.73 0.25 14.75
C GLU A 44 3.63 1.28 14.46
N SER A 45 4.01 2.38 13.82
CA SER A 45 3.07 3.39 13.34
C SER A 45 3.57 4.10 12.09
N HIS A 46 2.68 4.26 11.11
CA HIS A 46 2.98 5.09 9.93
C HIS A 46 3.28 6.56 10.29
N GLY A 47 2.91 7.01 11.50
CA GLY A 47 2.92 8.41 11.91
C GLY A 47 4.16 8.86 12.68
N THR A 48 5.22 8.06 12.77
CA THR A 48 6.41 8.35 13.60
C THR A 48 7.62 8.75 12.76
N GLU A 49 8.28 9.86 13.10
CA GLU A 49 9.46 10.40 12.38
C GLU A 49 10.67 9.46 12.49
N GLU A 50 10.99 9.00 13.70
CA GLU A 50 12.17 8.19 14.01
C GLU A 50 12.16 6.87 13.25
N PHE A 51 10.99 6.24 13.12
CA PHE A 51 10.78 5.01 12.36
C PHE A 51 11.17 5.19 10.90
N TYR A 52 10.70 6.26 10.23
CA TYR A 52 11.06 6.56 8.84
C TYR A 52 12.55 6.87 8.68
N ARG A 53 13.14 7.64 9.59
CA ARG A 53 14.57 7.97 9.57
C ARG A 53 15.42 6.70 9.75
N LEU A 54 15.08 5.85 10.71
CA LEU A 54 15.80 4.61 10.99
C LEU A 54 15.63 3.58 9.86
N ARG A 55 14.44 3.46 9.25
CA ARG A 55 14.25 2.65 8.03
C ARG A 55 15.15 3.13 6.89
N ALA A 56 15.21 4.44 6.66
CA ALA A 56 16.10 5.03 5.67
C ALA A 56 17.59 4.76 5.98
N GLU A 57 18.02 4.89 7.23
CA GLU A 57 19.40 4.63 7.67
C GLU A 57 19.81 3.15 7.48
N ILE A 58 19.00 2.20 7.93
CA ILE A 58 19.25 0.75 7.74
C ILE A 58 19.30 0.43 6.24
N THR A 59 18.37 0.98 5.46
CA THR A 59 18.29 0.76 4.01
C THR A 59 19.51 1.32 3.27
N LYS A 60 20.00 2.51 3.67
CA LYS A 60 21.25 3.09 3.16
C LYS A 60 22.45 2.18 3.43
N ALA A 61 22.53 1.57 4.61
CA ALA A 61 23.59 0.63 4.96
C ALA A 61 23.52 -0.66 4.11
N LEU A 62 22.33 -1.25 3.96
CA LEU A 62 22.12 -2.46 3.16
C LEU A 62 22.40 -2.23 1.67
N ILE A 63 22.03 -1.08 1.11
CA ILE A 63 22.37 -0.70 -0.27
C ILE A 63 23.89 -0.56 -0.45
N LYS A 64 24.56 0.16 0.45
CA LYS A 64 26.01 0.43 0.36
C LYS A 64 26.87 -0.83 0.47
N HIS A 65 26.52 -1.74 1.39
CA HIS A 65 27.43 -2.83 1.83
C HIS A 65 26.96 -4.23 1.44
N GLU A 66 25.65 -4.45 1.29
CA GLU A 66 25.07 -5.80 1.16
C GLU A 66 24.46 -6.09 -0.23
N GLY A 67 24.55 -5.14 -1.17
CA GLY A 67 24.19 -5.33 -2.58
C GLY A 67 22.68 -5.43 -2.86
N PHE A 68 21.86 -4.78 -2.03
CA PHE A 68 20.41 -4.65 -2.27
C PHE A 68 20.13 -3.67 -3.40
N THR A 69 19.21 -4.04 -4.30
CA THR A 69 18.96 -3.34 -5.57
C THR A 69 17.54 -2.82 -5.75
N SER A 70 16.62 -3.11 -4.83
CA SER A 70 15.26 -2.54 -4.87
C SER A 70 14.71 -2.29 -3.47
N VAL A 71 14.00 -1.18 -3.31
CA VAL A 71 13.23 -0.83 -2.12
C VAL A 71 11.76 -0.75 -2.51
N LEU A 72 10.91 -1.58 -1.90
CA LEU A 72 9.47 -1.63 -2.17
C LEU A 72 8.70 -1.15 -0.93
N CYS A 73 7.87 -0.13 -1.09
CA CYS A 73 7.12 0.50 0.00
C CYS A 73 5.62 0.14 -0.06
N GLU A 74 4.96 0.12 1.10
CA GLU A 74 3.49 0.06 1.28
C GLU A 74 2.82 1.34 0.79
N ALA A 75 2.87 1.50 -0.53
CA ALA A 75 2.49 2.67 -1.25
C ALA A 75 1.97 2.26 -2.62
N ASP A 76 1.13 3.12 -3.19
CA ASP A 76 0.66 2.98 -4.55
C ASP A 76 1.82 2.96 -5.54
N PHE A 77 1.89 1.90 -6.36
CA PHE A 77 2.92 1.75 -7.39
C PHE A 77 3.07 2.95 -8.36
N PRO A 78 2.01 3.59 -8.88
CA PRO A 78 2.18 4.61 -9.92
C PRO A 78 2.91 5.87 -9.45
N PRO A 79 2.56 6.53 -8.32
CA PRO A 79 3.35 7.63 -7.78
C PRO A 79 4.78 7.23 -7.42
N PHE A 80 4.98 6.02 -6.87
CA PHE A 80 6.33 5.53 -6.57
C PHE A 80 7.15 5.22 -7.82
N TRP A 81 6.53 4.85 -8.94
CA TRP A 81 7.25 4.71 -10.21
C TRP A 81 7.77 6.07 -10.72
N ASP A 82 7.09 7.17 -10.43
CA ASP A 82 7.59 8.51 -10.80
C ASP A 82 8.78 8.90 -9.91
N LEU A 83 8.77 8.53 -8.63
CA LEU A 83 9.96 8.52 -7.77
C LEU A 83 11.07 7.61 -8.32
N ASN A 84 10.76 6.39 -8.78
CA ASN A 84 11.73 5.46 -9.37
C ASN A 84 12.48 6.10 -10.55
N ARG A 85 11.75 6.80 -11.42
CA ARG A 85 12.31 7.53 -12.56
C ARG A 85 13.16 8.73 -12.12
N PHE A 86 12.75 9.45 -11.09
CA PHE A 86 13.53 10.57 -10.52
C PHE A 86 14.85 10.10 -9.91
N VAL A 87 14.85 9.03 -9.12
CA VAL A 87 16.05 8.45 -8.50
C VAL A 87 16.92 7.68 -9.50
N GLY A 88 16.52 7.55 -10.76
CA GLY A 88 17.28 6.82 -11.78
C GLY A 88 17.27 5.30 -11.60
N GLY A 89 16.28 4.74 -10.90
CA GLY A 89 16.14 3.30 -10.67
C GLY A 89 15.74 2.47 -11.90
N THR A 90 15.38 3.13 -13.01
CA THR A 90 15.28 2.52 -14.34
C THR A 90 16.63 2.57 -15.06
N HIS A 91 16.93 1.63 -15.94
CA HIS A 91 18.11 1.76 -16.81
C HIS A 91 18.03 3.03 -17.66
N LYS A 92 19.19 3.63 -17.98
CA LYS A 92 19.25 4.88 -18.75
C LYS A 92 18.49 4.75 -20.07
N ILE A 93 17.36 5.45 -20.14
CA ILE A 93 16.47 5.51 -21.31
C ILE A 93 17.30 5.87 -22.53
N ARG A 94 17.45 4.93 -23.47
CA ARG A 94 17.85 5.25 -24.83
C ARG A 94 16.64 5.87 -25.51
N ASP A 95 16.80 7.06 -26.11
CA ASP A 95 15.70 7.82 -26.69
C ASP A 95 14.80 6.93 -27.57
N LEU A 96 13.54 6.79 -27.15
CA LEU A 96 12.55 5.92 -27.76
C LEU A 96 12.26 6.37 -29.20
N LYS A 97 12.90 5.70 -30.17
CA LYS A 97 12.45 5.75 -31.57
C LYS A 97 11.27 4.77 -31.71
N PRO A 98 10.11 5.20 -32.25
CA PRO A 98 8.97 4.32 -32.42
C PRO A 98 9.37 3.11 -33.29
N ALA A 99 9.19 1.91 -32.75
CA ALA A 99 9.51 0.68 -33.45
C ALA A 99 8.52 0.49 -34.60
N LYS A 100 9.03 0.35 -35.83
CA LYS A 100 8.20 -0.09 -36.96
C LYS A 100 8.02 -1.60 -36.87
N MET A 101 7.06 -2.06 -36.06
CA MET A 101 6.59 -3.45 -36.18
C MET A 101 6.09 -3.67 -37.61
N LYS A 102 6.53 -4.77 -38.24
CA LYS A 102 5.92 -5.21 -39.50
C LYS A 102 4.51 -5.70 -39.17
N ALA A 103 3.53 -5.25 -39.96
CA ALA A 103 2.20 -5.86 -39.92
C ALA A 103 2.34 -7.39 -40.12
N PRO A 104 1.58 -8.21 -39.38
CA PRO A 104 1.59 -9.66 -39.58
C PRO A 104 1.26 -10.00 -41.04
N ALA A 105 1.92 -11.01 -41.60
CA ALA A 105 1.51 -11.55 -42.89
C ALA A 105 0.14 -12.21 -42.74
N GLU A 106 -0.82 -11.83 -43.59
CA GLU A 106 -2.19 -12.37 -43.58
C GLU A 106 -2.18 -13.87 -43.93
N SER A 107 -2.18 -14.73 -42.90
CA SER A 107 -2.51 -16.14 -43.08
C SER A 107 -4.04 -16.29 -43.12
N MET A 108 -4.59 -16.59 -44.30
CA MET A 108 -6.00 -16.92 -44.44
C MET A 108 -6.33 -18.22 -43.68
N ASP A 109 -7.07 -18.11 -42.59
CA ASP A 109 -7.94 -19.17 -42.09
C ASP A 109 -9.35 -18.63 -41.90
N THR A 110 -10.34 -19.36 -42.40
CA THR A 110 -11.71 -18.88 -42.62
C THR A 110 -12.60 -19.17 -41.41
N GLY A 111 -12.44 -18.36 -40.35
CA GLY A 111 -13.21 -18.47 -39.11
C GLY A 111 -13.31 -17.16 -38.32
N GLY A 112 -13.41 -16.02 -39.01
CA GLY A 112 -13.22 -14.69 -38.40
C GLY A 112 -14.40 -14.13 -37.59
N PRO A 113 -14.14 -13.32 -36.53
CA PRO A 113 -15.13 -12.44 -35.92
C PRO A 113 -15.61 -11.37 -36.91
N PRO A 114 -16.74 -10.67 -36.65
CA PRO A 114 -17.30 -9.73 -37.62
C PRO A 114 -16.33 -8.60 -37.99
N GLN A 115 -16.09 -8.46 -39.30
CA GLN A 115 -15.28 -7.40 -39.89
C GLN A 115 -15.79 -6.00 -39.50
N PRO A 116 -14.90 -5.05 -39.13
CA PRO A 116 -15.31 -3.68 -38.85
C PRO A 116 -15.81 -3.00 -40.12
N SER A 117 -17.03 -2.44 -40.08
CA SER A 117 -17.58 -1.63 -41.16
C SER A 117 -16.69 -0.41 -41.46
N ALA A 118 -16.66 0.04 -42.72
CA ALA A 118 -15.73 1.04 -43.27
C ALA A 118 -15.87 2.50 -42.76
N LEU A 119 -16.26 2.68 -41.50
CA LEU A 119 -16.37 3.95 -40.77
C LEU A 119 -15.42 3.91 -39.56
N ASP A 120 -14.11 4.05 -39.80
CA ASP A 120 -13.25 4.93 -38.99
C ASP A 120 -11.86 5.12 -39.63
N LYS A 121 -11.61 6.28 -40.23
CA LYS A 121 -10.27 6.72 -40.66
C LYS A 121 -9.76 7.90 -39.82
N ARG A 122 -10.35 8.14 -38.64
CA ARG A 122 -9.90 9.20 -37.75
C ARG A 122 -8.63 8.75 -37.05
N GLN A 123 -7.54 9.50 -37.23
CA GLN A 123 -6.33 9.31 -36.46
C GLN A 123 -6.61 9.79 -35.04
N PHE A 124 -6.69 8.84 -34.09
CA PHE A 124 -6.65 9.18 -32.67
C PHE A 124 -5.29 9.83 -32.36
N PRO A 125 -5.24 10.94 -31.59
CA PRO A 125 -3.97 11.57 -31.25
C PRO A 125 -3.11 10.61 -30.43
N VAL A 126 -1.88 10.39 -30.89
CA VAL A 126 -0.89 9.56 -30.18
C VAL A 126 -0.54 10.26 -28.87
N SER A 127 -0.78 9.58 -27.74
CA SER A 127 -0.47 10.15 -26.43
C SER A 127 1.03 10.43 -26.28
N LYS A 128 1.37 11.59 -25.70
CA LYS A 128 2.77 11.98 -25.51
C LYS A 128 3.40 11.13 -24.40
N GLN A 129 4.52 10.47 -24.71
CA GLN A 129 5.28 9.67 -23.75
C GLN A 129 5.53 10.42 -22.43
N HIS A 130 5.33 9.72 -21.31
CA HIS A 130 5.62 10.25 -19.98
C HIS A 130 7.11 10.53 -19.82
N LYS A 131 7.45 11.81 -19.64
CA LYS A 131 8.82 12.22 -19.31
C LYS A 131 9.07 11.97 -17.83
N ALA A 132 10.29 11.53 -17.49
CA ALA A 132 10.72 11.39 -16.11
C ALA A 132 10.63 12.76 -15.38
N PRO A 133 10.22 12.79 -14.09
CA PRO A 133 10.28 14.00 -13.27
C PRO A 133 11.70 14.54 -13.19
N LYS A 134 11.85 15.86 -13.22
CA LYS A 134 13.14 16.56 -13.12
C LYS A 134 13.47 17.00 -11.71
N THR A 135 12.46 17.25 -10.89
CA THR A 135 12.62 17.68 -9.51
C THR A 135 11.93 16.72 -8.55
N ILE A 136 12.31 16.76 -7.27
CA ILE A 136 11.70 15.92 -6.23
C ILE A 136 10.23 16.31 -5.99
N GLU A 137 9.88 17.59 -6.17
CA GLU A 137 8.52 18.11 -6.04
C GLU A 137 7.59 17.59 -7.15
N GLU A 138 8.12 17.46 -8.38
CA GLU A 138 7.42 16.78 -9.49
C GLU A 138 7.28 15.28 -9.19
N ALA A 139 8.33 14.62 -8.71
CA ALA A 139 8.31 13.17 -8.45
C ALA A 139 7.36 12.79 -7.30
N MET A 140 7.28 13.62 -6.25
CA MET A 140 6.40 13.41 -5.10
C MET A 140 4.98 13.96 -5.32
N SER A 141 4.65 14.55 -6.49
CA SER A 141 3.36 15.22 -6.67
C SER A 141 2.17 14.27 -6.55
N GLY A 142 2.28 13.06 -7.10
CA GLY A 142 1.22 12.04 -7.06
C GLY A 142 0.91 11.51 -5.65
N LEU A 143 1.84 11.66 -4.69
CA LEU A 143 1.64 11.26 -3.29
C LEU A 143 0.62 12.14 -2.54
N LYS A 144 0.13 13.21 -3.18
CA LYS A 144 -0.91 14.11 -2.66
C LYS A 144 -2.33 13.68 -3.04
N GLU A 145 -2.48 12.73 -3.96
CA GLU A 145 -3.76 12.41 -4.58
C GLU A 145 -4.64 11.46 -3.74
N ARG A 146 -4.03 10.65 -2.86
CA ARG A 146 -4.75 9.68 -2.01
C ARG A 146 -4.53 9.96 -0.52
N PHE A 147 -5.55 9.67 0.28
CA PHE A 147 -5.41 9.55 1.73
C PHE A 147 -4.63 8.27 2.10
N PRO A 148 -3.70 8.31 3.07
CA PRO A 148 -3.15 9.50 3.74
C PRO A 148 -2.03 10.20 2.95
N VAL A 149 -2.17 11.50 2.71
CA VAL A 149 -1.14 12.30 1.99
C VAL A 149 0.21 12.28 2.73
N TRP A 150 0.19 12.48 4.04
CA TRP A 150 1.38 12.66 4.88
C TRP A 150 2.25 11.39 5.01
N MET A 151 1.72 10.19 4.75
CA MET A 151 2.42 8.92 4.99
C MET A 151 3.64 8.74 4.10
N TRP A 152 3.59 9.24 2.86
CA TRP A 152 4.74 9.23 1.94
C TRP A 152 5.14 10.64 1.48
N HIS A 153 4.27 11.65 1.62
CA HIS A 153 4.60 13.06 1.34
C HIS A 153 5.21 13.78 2.56
N ASN A 154 6.32 13.22 3.07
CA ASN A 154 7.03 13.68 4.28
C ASN A 154 8.54 13.94 4.03
N GLU A 155 9.19 14.58 5.00
CA GLU A 155 10.61 14.94 4.91
C GLU A 155 11.54 13.73 4.81
N ALA A 156 11.30 12.67 5.59
CA ALA A 156 12.15 11.49 5.59
C ALA A 156 12.13 10.73 4.26
N THR A 157 10.97 10.60 3.62
CA THR A 157 10.82 10.02 2.27
C THR A 157 11.49 10.89 1.21
N ARG A 158 11.33 12.22 1.26
CA ARG A 158 12.04 13.17 0.38
C ARG A 158 13.56 13.01 0.49
N ASP A 159 14.08 13.03 1.72
CA ASP A 159 15.52 13.00 1.99
C ASP A 159 16.14 11.64 1.66
N PHE A 160 15.37 10.55 1.77
CA PHE A 160 15.78 9.23 1.27
C PHE A 160 15.83 9.18 -0.26
N ALA A 161 14.81 9.69 -0.97
CA ALA A 161 14.78 9.72 -2.43
C ALA A 161 15.89 10.61 -3.02
N LEU A 162 16.18 11.76 -2.41
CA LEU A 162 17.31 12.61 -2.80
C LEU A 162 18.66 11.89 -2.65
N TRP A 163 18.90 11.24 -1.50
CA TRP A 163 20.10 10.44 -1.29
C TRP A 163 20.20 9.26 -2.28
N LEU A 164 19.09 8.59 -2.57
CA LEU A 164 19.07 7.45 -3.49
C LEU A 164 19.37 7.89 -4.93
N LYS A 165 18.88 9.08 -5.32
CA LYS A 165 19.25 9.71 -6.58
C LYS A 165 20.75 9.96 -6.67
N GLU A 166 21.35 10.58 -5.65
CA GLU A 166 22.79 10.86 -5.61
C GLU A 166 23.62 9.56 -5.69
N TYR A 167 23.19 8.52 -4.96
CA TYR A 167 23.81 7.20 -5.00
C TYR A 167 23.77 6.58 -6.41
N ASN A 168 22.59 6.56 -7.04
CA ASN A 168 22.40 6.00 -8.38
C ASN A 168 23.12 6.81 -9.48
N ASP A 169 23.11 8.15 -9.40
CA ASP A 169 23.85 9.01 -10.34
C ASP A 169 25.38 8.81 -10.23
N ALA A 170 25.87 8.43 -9.04
CA ALA A 170 27.28 8.12 -8.79
C ALA A 170 27.73 6.72 -9.27
N LEU A 171 26.81 5.84 -9.68
CA LEU A 171 27.12 4.50 -10.24
C LEU A 171 27.75 4.61 -11.64
N THR A 172 29.05 4.93 -11.66
CA THR A 172 29.79 5.32 -12.86
C THR A 172 30.64 4.21 -13.48
N ALA A 173 30.74 3.02 -12.87
CA ALA A 173 31.54 1.90 -13.38
C ALA A 173 30.88 0.52 -13.13
N PRO A 174 31.10 -0.47 -14.04
CA PRO A 174 30.82 -1.87 -13.76
C PRO A 174 31.67 -2.38 -12.59
N GLN A 175 31.05 -2.88 -11.52
CA GLN A 175 31.75 -3.75 -10.59
C GLN A 175 31.99 -5.09 -11.29
N GLU A 176 33.26 -5.54 -11.32
CA GLU A 176 33.69 -6.86 -11.78
C GLU A 176 33.03 -7.39 -13.07
N GLY A 177 33.02 -6.56 -14.12
CA GLY A 177 32.57 -6.96 -15.46
C GLY A 177 31.05 -7.05 -15.64
N LEU A 178 30.28 -6.57 -14.66
CA LEU A 178 28.82 -6.60 -14.65
C LEU A 178 28.26 -5.17 -14.60
N PRO A 179 27.28 -4.80 -15.43
CA PRO A 179 26.74 -3.44 -15.44
C PRO A 179 26.14 -3.11 -14.07
N PRO A 180 26.38 -1.90 -13.52
CA PRO A 180 25.80 -1.54 -12.25
C PRO A 180 24.27 -1.47 -12.39
N LEU A 181 23.56 -2.23 -11.56
CA LEU A 181 22.11 -2.14 -11.43
C LEU A 181 21.80 -0.93 -10.54
N PRO A 182 21.13 0.12 -11.05
CA PRO A 182 20.66 1.20 -10.20
C PRO A 182 19.61 0.67 -9.22
N VAL A 183 19.54 1.27 -8.04
CA VAL A 183 18.60 0.84 -7.00
C VAL A 183 17.21 1.37 -7.33
N ALA A 184 16.24 0.47 -7.47
CA ALA A 184 14.85 0.81 -7.72
C ALA A 184 14.13 1.26 -6.43
N LEU A 185 13.16 2.17 -6.56
CA LEU A 185 12.27 2.62 -5.49
C LEU A 185 10.82 2.49 -5.97
N LEU A 186 10.09 1.51 -5.45
CA LEU A 186 8.78 1.10 -5.97
C LEU A 186 7.71 1.13 -4.86
N GLY A 187 6.45 1.22 -5.26
CA GLY A 187 5.32 0.86 -4.41
C GLY A 187 4.95 -0.60 -4.63
N LEU A 188 4.21 -1.21 -3.71
CA LEU A 188 3.68 -2.57 -3.89
C LEU A 188 2.18 -2.70 -3.55
N ASP A 189 1.51 -1.60 -3.20
CA ASP A 189 0.12 -1.62 -2.71
C ASP A 189 -0.91 -1.41 -3.84
N ILE A 190 -2.11 -1.97 -3.65
CA ILE A 190 -3.13 -2.16 -4.69
C ILE A 190 -4.29 -1.17 -4.67
N TYR A 191 -4.26 -0.13 -3.83
CA TYR A 191 -5.38 0.82 -3.72
C TYR A 191 -5.65 1.66 -4.98
N SER A 192 -4.74 1.66 -5.96
CA SER A 192 -4.84 2.44 -7.20
C SER A 192 -5.75 1.80 -8.27
N LEU A 193 -7.05 1.68 -8.01
CA LEU A 193 -8.03 1.33 -9.06
C LEU A 193 -8.39 2.54 -9.94
N PHE A 194 -8.67 3.72 -9.35
CA PHE A 194 -9.26 4.88 -10.04
C PHE A 194 -8.53 6.23 -9.89
N THR A 195 -7.37 6.29 -9.23
CA THR A 195 -6.65 7.54 -8.91
C THR A 195 -5.49 7.85 -9.84
N SER A 196 -5.37 9.05 -10.45
CA SER A 196 -6.37 9.87 -11.20
C SER A 196 -5.70 10.40 -12.47
N ALA A 197 -6.35 10.65 -13.64
CA ALA A 197 -5.62 11.11 -14.85
C ALA A 197 -6.32 11.70 -16.09
N ASP A 198 -5.45 12.36 -16.87
CA ASP A 198 -5.55 12.70 -18.31
C ASP A 198 -5.33 11.46 -19.22
N GLU A 199 -5.92 11.36 -20.40
CA GLU A 199 -6.59 12.41 -21.20
C GLU A 199 -7.98 11.94 -21.65
N GLU A 200 -8.84 12.89 -22.07
CA GLU A 200 -10.12 12.61 -22.74
C GLU A 200 -9.91 11.87 -24.07
N ALA A 201 -9.77 10.56 -24.01
CA ALA A 201 -9.69 9.71 -25.19
C ALA A 201 -11.09 9.39 -25.76
N GLY A 202 -11.85 10.43 -26.13
CA GLY A 202 -13.06 10.33 -26.96
C GLY A 202 -14.19 9.46 -26.42
N LEU A 203 -14.67 9.73 -25.20
CA LEU A 203 -15.84 9.04 -24.64
C LEU A 203 -17.16 9.39 -25.38
N ASP A 204 -17.22 10.52 -26.09
CA ASP A 204 -18.37 10.99 -26.87
C ASP A 204 -18.95 9.94 -27.85
N ASP A 205 -18.08 9.09 -28.44
CA ASP A 205 -18.50 8.03 -29.38
C ASP A 205 -18.87 6.69 -28.67
N LEU A 206 -18.58 6.53 -27.36
CA LEU A 206 -18.87 5.30 -26.60
C LEU A 206 -20.26 5.29 -25.94
N ASP A 207 -20.80 6.45 -25.53
CA ASP A 207 -22.14 6.53 -24.94
C ASP A 207 -23.23 6.00 -25.89
N ALA A 208 -23.09 6.25 -27.20
CA ALA A 208 -23.99 5.74 -28.23
C ALA A 208 -23.97 4.19 -28.35
N ALA A 209 -22.86 3.54 -27.99
CA ALA A 209 -22.71 2.09 -28.01
C ALA A 209 -23.20 1.45 -26.70
N ALA A 210 -22.85 2.02 -25.54
CA ALA A 210 -23.31 1.56 -24.24
C ALA A 210 -24.84 1.67 -24.10
N ALA A 211 -25.43 2.79 -24.53
CA ALA A 211 -26.88 2.99 -24.54
C ALA A 211 -27.65 2.00 -25.45
N LYS A 212 -26.98 1.38 -26.42
CA LYS A 212 -27.53 0.31 -27.26
C LYS A 212 -27.50 -1.05 -26.57
N GLN A 213 -26.46 -1.32 -25.78
CA GLN A 213 -26.29 -2.62 -25.11
C GLN A 213 -27.17 -2.77 -23.85
N ALA A 214 -27.65 -1.66 -23.29
CA ALA A 214 -28.59 -1.64 -22.17
C ALA A 214 -30.06 -1.96 -22.54
N ARG A 215 -30.41 -2.06 -23.84
CA ARG A 215 -31.78 -2.38 -24.29
C ARG A 215 -31.98 -3.89 -24.46
N CYS A 216 -32.33 -4.56 -23.36
CA CYS A 216 -32.76 -5.96 -23.38
C CYS A 216 -34.11 -6.11 -24.12
N PRO A 217 -34.25 -7.02 -25.11
CA PRO A 217 -35.50 -7.21 -25.84
C PRO A 217 -36.40 -8.24 -25.13
N CYS A 218 -37.57 -7.81 -24.66
CA CYS A 218 -38.66 -8.70 -24.24
C CYS A 218 -39.90 -8.55 -25.16
N PRO A 219 -40.70 -9.61 -25.36
CA PRO A 219 -41.74 -9.62 -26.40
C PRO A 219 -43.00 -8.86 -25.99
N SER A 220 -43.70 -8.30 -26.98
CA SER A 220 -44.94 -7.54 -26.81
C SER A 220 -46.10 -8.36 -26.24
N ALA A 221 -46.74 -7.84 -25.20
CA ALA A 221 -48.10 -8.24 -24.79
C ALA A 221 -49.02 -7.01 -24.77
N THR A 222 -50.18 -7.12 -25.40
CA THR A 222 -51.16 -6.05 -25.63
C THR A 222 -51.99 -5.73 -24.38
N ALA A 223 -52.31 -4.44 -24.20
CA ALA A 223 -53.20 -3.97 -23.13
C ALA A 223 -54.64 -3.75 -23.62
N PRO A 224 -55.67 -4.00 -22.77
CA PRO A 224 -56.99 -3.40 -22.89
C PRO A 224 -57.21 -2.30 -21.82
N SER A 225 -58.09 -1.34 -22.15
CA SER A 225 -58.33 -0.10 -21.40
C SER A 225 -59.57 -0.13 -20.50
N VAL A 226 -59.51 0.43 -19.28
CA VAL A 226 -60.67 1.01 -18.55
C VAL A 226 -60.23 2.23 -17.70
N SER A 227 -61.17 3.11 -17.35
CA SER A 227 -61.03 4.52 -16.92
C SER A 227 -60.85 4.81 -15.42
N ALA A 228 -60.24 5.99 -15.14
CA ALA A 228 -60.47 6.98 -14.05
C ALA A 228 -61.38 6.62 -12.83
N ALA A 229 -61.11 6.99 -11.57
CA ALA A 229 -60.09 7.81 -10.87
C ALA A 229 -60.24 7.56 -9.32
N PRO A 230 -59.48 8.17 -8.36
CA PRO A 230 -58.41 9.17 -8.45
C PRO A 230 -57.09 8.85 -7.69
N ALA A 231 -55.99 9.44 -8.17
CA ALA A 231 -54.82 9.93 -7.42
C ALA A 231 -54.29 9.12 -6.20
N ARG A 232 -53.78 7.91 -6.44
CA ARG A 232 -52.58 7.39 -5.76
C ARG A 232 -51.64 6.76 -6.79
N THR A 233 -50.59 7.49 -7.17
CA THR A 233 -49.49 7.02 -8.02
C THR A 233 -48.20 7.62 -7.47
N ALA A 234 -47.25 6.88 -6.92
CA ALA A 234 -46.55 5.74 -7.55
C ALA A 234 -45.96 6.16 -8.91
N LEU A 235 -45.07 7.15 -8.89
CA LEU A 235 -44.17 7.44 -10.01
C LEU A 235 -43.00 6.44 -9.99
N ALA A 236 -42.69 5.90 -11.16
CA ALA A 236 -41.61 4.92 -11.32
C ALA A 236 -40.22 5.57 -11.10
N PRO A 237 -39.18 4.82 -10.66
CA PRO A 237 -37.88 5.39 -10.28
C PRO A 237 -37.08 6.02 -11.42
N HIS A 238 -37.46 5.76 -12.67
CA HIS A 238 -36.68 6.04 -13.88
C HIS A 238 -36.41 7.52 -14.18
N ALA A 239 -37.10 8.46 -13.50
CA ALA A 239 -36.98 9.89 -13.76
C ALA A 239 -36.13 10.67 -12.74
N GLN A 240 -35.87 10.12 -11.54
CA GLN A 240 -35.24 10.89 -10.45
C GLN A 240 -33.71 10.87 -10.45
N VAL A 241 -33.06 9.86 -11.04
CA VAL A 241 -31.58 9.79 -11.10
C VAL A 241 -31.00 10.75 -12.14
N ILE A 242 -31.75 11.06 -13.20
CA ILE A 242 -31.31 11.98 -14.26
C ILE A 242 -31.50 13.45 -13.83
N ALA A 243 -32.52 13.76 -13.02
CA ALA A 243 -32.89 15.12 -12.66
C ALA A 243 -32.03 15.77 -11.55
N TYR A 244 -30.98 15.10 -11.05
CA TYR A 244 -30.07 15.65 -10.05
C TYR A 244 -28.85 16.40 -10.67
N PHE A 245 -28.71 16.38 -11.99
CA PHE A 245 -27.46 16.76 -12.68
C PHE A 245 -27.48 18.05 -13.53
N ASP A 246 -28.54 18.87 -13.49
CA ASP A 246 -28.62 20.15 -14.23
C ASP A 246 -28.00 21.37 -13.49
N GLY A 247 -27.08 21.13 -12.56
CA GLY A 247 -26.60 22.15 -11.59
C GLY A 247 -25.11 22.49 -11.57
N VAL A 248 -24.27 21.86 -12.40
CA VAL A 248 -22.81 22.06 -12.39
C VAL A 248 -22.36 22.81 -13.64
N ASP A 249 -21.75 23.98 -13.44
CA ASP A 249 -21.14 24.79 -14.50
C ASP A 249 -20.01 23.99 -15.22
N PRO A 250 -20.15 23.69 -16.52
CA PRO A 250 -19.12 22.96 -17.28
C PRO A 250 -17.75 23.66 -17.32
N ALA A 251 -17.69 24.97 -17.09
CA ALA A 251 -16.44 25.72 -17.03
C ALA A 251 -15.71 25.58 -15.68
N ALA A 252 -16.42 25.26 -14.60
CA ALA A 252 -15.83 25.10 -13.26
C ALA A 252 -15.11 23.76 -13.05
N ALA A 253 -15.39 22.75 -13.87
CA ALA A 253 -14.74 21.43 -13.83
C ALA A 253 -13.30 21.41 -14.40
N ASN A 254 -12.82 22.52 -14.96
CA ASN A 254 -11.67 22.56 -15.88
C ASN A 254 -10.30 22.87 -15.22
N LEU A 255 -10.10 22.58 -13.92
CA LEU A 255 -8.91 23.05 -13.18
C LEU A 255 -8.23 22.07 -12.20
N ALA A 256 -7.89 20.84 -12.63
CA ALA A 256 -6.71 20.07 -12.14
C ALA A 256 -6.36 18.88 -13.06
N ARG A 257 -5.07 18.48 -13.13
CA ARG A 257 -4.51 17.43 -14.03
C ARG A 257 -3.63 16.43 -13.26
N HIS A 258 -3.75 15.10 -13.48
CA HIS A 258 -3.10 14.03 -12.67
C HIS A 258 -2.73 12.73 -13.48
N ARG A 259 -2.18 11.62 -12.91
CA ARG A 259 -1.84 10.33 -13.63
C ARG A 259 -2.23 8.92 -13.01
N ILE A 260 -2.73 7.93 -13.82
CA ILE A 260 -3.12 6.53 -13.43
C ILE A 260 -2.48 5.39 -14.26
N CYS A 261 -2.38 4.22 -13.61
CA CYS A 261 -2.30 2.85 -14.13
C CYS A 261 -2.90 2.59 -15.53
N ASN A 262 -4.23 2.68 -15.71
CA ASN A 262 -4.86 2.41 -17.01
C ASN A 262 -4.29 3.30 -18.13
N CYS A 263 -3.98 4.56 -17.80
CA CYS A 263 -3.35 5.49 -18.72
C CYS A 263 -1.87 5.13 -18.96
N ARG A 264 -1.14 4.56 -18.00
CA ARG A 264 0.22 4.02 -18.18
C ARG A 264 0.22 2.81 -19.13
N VAL A 265 -0.71 1.87 -18.95
CA VAL A 265 -0.91 0.73 -19.87
C VAL A 265 -1.23 1.22 -21.28
N ILE A 266 -2.22 2.10 -21.41
CA ILE A 266 -2.67 2.62 -22.71
C ILE A 266 -1.58 3.46 -23.39
N ALA A 267 -0.87 4.33 -22.66
CA ALA A 267 0.17 5.19 -23.22
C ALA A 267 1.45 4.41 -23.61
N TYR A 268 1.77 3.33 -22.88
CA TYR A 268 2.80 2.39 -23.30
C TYR A 268 2.41 1.70 -24.61
N LEU A 269 1.18 1.14 -24.67
CA LEU A 269 0.68 0.48 -25.87
C LEU A 269 0.53 1.46 -27.05
N ASP A 270 0.13 2.71 -26.86
CA ASP A 270 0.09 3.72 -27.94
C ASP A 270 1.46 3.91 -28.64
N GLY A 271 2.56 3.71 -27.91
CA GLY A 271 3.92 3.80 -28.44
C GLY A 271 4.47 2.50 -29.05
N VAL A 272 3.87 1.34 -28.73
CA VAL A 272 4.37 -0.01 -29.07
C VAL A 272 3.41 -0.75 -30.01
N ASP A 273 2.15 -0.85 -29.64
CA ASP A 273 1.06 -1.49 -30.38
C ASP A 273 -0.25 -0.68 -30.25
N PRO A 274 -0.52 0.27 -31.17
CA PRO A 274 -1.73 1.08 -31.15
C PRO A 274 -3.04 0.28 -31.30
N ALA A 275 -2.99 -0.94 -31.85
CA ALA A 275 -4.18 -1.79 -31.97
C ALA A 275 -4.53 -2.41 -30.60
N ALA A 276 -3.52 -2.93 -29.89
CA ALA A 276 -3.67 -3.34 -28.50
C ALA A 276 -4.09 -2.16 -27.60
N ALA A 277 -3.57 -0.95 -27.85
CA ALA A 277 -3.98 0.26 -27.12
C ALA A 277 -5.47 0.61 -27.32
N LYS A 278 -6.01 0.43 -28.53
CA LYS A 278 -7.46 0.59 -28.81
C LYS A 278 -8.30 -0.46 -28.07
N LEU A 279 -7.81 -1.71 -28.00
CA LEU A 279 -8.48 -2.78 -27.27
C LEU A 279 -8.43 -2.58 -25.74
N ALA A 280 -7.30 -2.11 -25.20
CA ALA A 280 -7.15 -1.76 -23.78
C ALA A 280 -8.10 -0.62 -23.38
N ARG A 281 -8.19 0.46 -24.17
CA ARG A 281 -9.20 1.52 -23.99
C ARG A 281 -10.61 0.94 -23.92
N HIS A 282 -10.99 0.06 -24.85
CA HIS A 282 -12.32 -0.54 -24.85
C HIS A 282 -12.58 -1.41 -23.60
N ARG A 283 -11.59 -2.19 -23.15
CA ARG A 283 -11.70 -3.04 -21.95
C ARG A 283 -11.80 -2.25 -20.65
N TYR A 284 -11.00 -1.19 -20.50
CA TYR A 284 -11.03 -0.30 -19.33
C TYR A 284 -12.13 0.76 -19.38
N GLY A 285 -12.80 0.97 -20.52
CA GLY A 285 -13.76 2.07 -20.72
C GLY A 285 -14.86 2.15 -19.65
N LEU A 286 -15.49 1.02 -19.30
CA LEU A 286 -16.56 1.01 -18.29
C LEU A 286 -16.04 1.32 -16.87
N LEU A 287 -14.81 0.89 -16.55
CA LEU A 287 -14.14 1.26 -15.30
C LEU A 287 -13.86 2.77 -15.24
N GLY A 288 -13.62 3.41 -16.38
CA GLY A 288 -13.49 4.87 -16.48
C GLY A 288 -14.74 5.65 -16.10
N SER A 289 -15.93 5.09 -16.35
CA SER A 289 -17.23 5.73 -16.08
C SER A 289 -17.60 5.86 -14.60
N PHE A 290 -16.90 5.17 -13.69
CA PHE A 290 -17.12 5.21 -12.24
C PHE A 290 -16.01 5.98 -11.50
N ARG A 291 -15.28 6.86 -12.20
CA ARG A 291 -14.26 7.70 -11.57
C ARG A 291 -14.90 8.95 -10.94
N PRO A 292 -14.43 9.41 -9.76
CA PRO A 292 -13.36 8.80 -8.94
C PRO A 292 -13.86 7.69 -7.99
N GLU A 293 -15.18 7.52 -7.85
CA GLU A 293 -15.80 6.77 -6.75
C GLU A 293 -15.82 5.25 -6.93
N VAL A 294 -14.81 4.59 -6.36
CA VAL A 294 -14.72 3.11 -6.34
C VAL A 294 -15.94 2.44 -5.71
N SER A 295 -16.57 3.12 -4.75
CA SER A 295 -17.77 2.65 -4.06
C SER A 295 -18.98 2.49 -5.01
N GLU A 296 -19.11 3.37 -6.01
CA GLU A 296 -20.19 3.34 -7.00
C GLU A 296 -20.04 2.15 -7.96
N TYR A 297 -18.83 1.90 -8.46
CA TYR A 297 -18.53 0.73 -9.29
C TYR A 297 -18.91 -0.57 -8.58
N ALA A 298 -18.41 -0.74 -7.35
CA ALA A 298 -18.65 -1.95 -6.58
C ALA A 298 -20.15 -2.11 -6.21
N HIS A 299 -20.85 -1.01 -5.91
CA HIS A 299 -22.29 -1.03 -5.72
C HIS A 299 -23.05 -1.43 -6.99
N ALA A 300 -22.67 -0.90 -8.16
CA ALA A 300 -23.31 -1.21 -9.44
C ALA A 300 -23.12 -2.68 -9.86
N VAL A 301 -21.94 -3.25 -9.59
CA VAL A 301 -21.68 -4.70 -9.75
C VAL A 301 -22.53 -5.52 -8.77
N ARG A 302 -22.52 -5.17 -7.48
CA ARG A 302 -23.25 -5.91 -6.43
C ARG A 302 -24.76 -5.91 -6.66
N SER A 303 -25.30 -4.79 -7.13
CA SER A 303 -26.73 -4.63 -7.44
C SER A 303 -27.14 -5.23 -8.78
N GLY A 304 -26.20 -5.79 -9.56
CA GLY A 304 -26.45 -6.42 -10.86
C GLY A 304 -26.75 -5.45 -12.00
N PHE A 305 -26.59 -4.13 -11.80
CA PHE A 305 -26.73 -3.12 -12.86
C PHE A 305 -25.67 -3.29 -13.94
N ILE A 306 -24.46 -3.69 -13.55
CA ILE A 306 -23.38 -4.08 -14.45
C ILE A 306 -22.79 -5.43 -14.01
N LYS A 307 -22.09 -6.11 -14.92
CA LYS A 307 -21.25 -7.25 -14.57
C LYS A 307 -19.89 -6.75 -14.07
N SER A 308 -19.23 -7.53 -13.22
CA SER A 308 -17.79 -7.34 -12.92
C SER A 308 -16.97 -7.30 -14.22
N GLN A 309 -15.91 -6.51 -14.21
CA GLN A 309 -14.99 -6.34 -15.34
C GLN A 309 -13.75 -7.24 -15.23
N ALA A 310 -13.66 -8.11 -14.21
CA ALA A 310 -12.57 -9.05 -13.93
C ALA A 310 -11.98 -9.71 -15.19
N GLU A 311 -12.83 -10.34 -16.02
CA GLU A 311 -12.37 -11.03 -17.23
C GLU A 311 -11.77 -10.06 -18.28
N ARG A 312 -12.26 -8.82 -18.34
CA ARG A 312 -11.76 -7.79 -19.27
C ARG A 312 -10.42 -7.23 -18.80
N VAL A 313 -10.24 -7.00 -17.50
CA VAL A 313 -8.95 -6.53 -16.95
C VAL A 313 -7.90 -7.65 -17.01
N ALA A 314 -8.25 -8.88 -16.65
CA ALA A 314 -7.39 -10.06 -16.79
C ALA A 314 -7.06 -10.39 -18.25
N ALA A 315 -7.90 -10.01 -19.22
CA ALA A 315 -7.56 -10.11 -20.64
C ALA A 315 -6.47 -9.11 -21.06
N VAL A 316 -6.36 -7.93 -20.41
CA VAL A 316 -5.26 -6.98 -20.70
C VAL A 316 -3.93 -7.55 -20.19
N VAL A 317 -3.89 -8.08 -18.97
CA VAL A 317 -2.68 -8.72 -18.40
C VAL A 317 -2.21 -9.88 -19.28
N ARG A 318 -3.11 -10.83 -19.60
CA ARG A 318 -2.78 -11.98 -20.48
C ARG A 318 -2.32 -11.58 -21.89
N ASP A 319 -2.78 -10.45 -22.41
CA ASP A 319 -2.37 -9.98 -23.73
C ASP A 319 -1.01 -9.25 -23.70
N LEU A 320 -0.66 -8.57 -22.60
CA LEU A 320 0.70 -8.07 -22.38
C LEU A 320 1.69 -9.24 -22.22
N GLU A 321 1.37 -10.19 -21.35
CA GLU A 321 2.23 -11.36 -21.07
C GLU A 321 2.48 -12.23 -22.30
N ARG A 322 1.46 -12.44 -23.16
CA ARG A 322 1.63 -13.20 -24.42
C ARG A 322 2.67 -12.56 -25.35
N HIS A 323 2.84 -11.25 -25.28
CA HIS A 323 3.79 -10.49 -26.09
C HIS A 323 5.01 -10.01 -25.27
N GLU A 324 5.28 -10.58 -24.08
CA GLU A 324 6.37 -10.14 -23.17
C GLU A 324 7.67 -9.88 -23.93
N LYS A 325 8.09 -10.84 -24.76
CA LYS A 325 9.33 -10.71 -25.53
C LYS A 325 9.27 -9.56 -26.54
N GLU A 326 8.21 -9.48 -27.33
CA GLU A 326 8.08 -8.47 -28.38
C GLU A 326 7.98 -7.07 -27.79
N TYR A 327 7.19 -6.90 -26.74
CA TYR A 327 6.94 -5.62 -26.09
C TYR A 327 8.14 -5.16 -25.23
N SER A 328 8.82 -6.05 -24.48
CA SER A 328 10.03 -5.68 -23.73
C SER A 328 11.24 -5.36 -24.61
N GLU A 329 11.34 -5.98 -25.80
CA GLU A 329 12.33 -5.63 -26.83
C GLU A 329 11.93 -4.37 -27.64
N ALA A 330 10.62 -4.14 -27.85
CA ALA A 330 10.12 -2.97 -28.58
C ALA A 330 10.41 -1.65 -27.84
N GLY A 331 10.97 -0.69 -28.57
CA GLY A 331 11.46 0.56 -27.99
C GLY A 331 12.74 0.42 -27.15
N GLY A 332 13.22 -0.80 -26.89
CA GLY A 332 14.45 -1.05 -26.15
C GLY A 332 14.39 -0.63 -24.68
N ASN A 333 13.21 -0.74 -24.05
CA ASN A 333 12.98 -0.30 -22.67
C ASN A 333 12.08 -1.28 -21.89
N SER A 334 12.70 -2.33 -21.35
CA SER A 334 12.02 -3.34 -20.54
C SER A 334 11.47 -2.80 -19.22
N ASP A 335 11.98 -1.66 -18.71
CA ASP A 335 11.43 -0.99 -17.52
C ASP A 335 10.03 -0.43 -17.78
N GLU A 336 9.75 0.10 -18.98
CA GLU A 336 8.40 0.60 -19.30
C GLU A 336 7.42 -0.52 -19.61
N TYR A 337 7.90 -1.66 -20.13
CA TYR A 337 7.08 -2.87 -20.22
C TYR A 337 6.70 -3.39 -18.83
N PHE A 338 7.65 -3.45 -17.89
CA PHE A 338 7.40 -3.85 -16.51
C PHE A 338 6.41 -2.88 -15.83
N ASN A 339 6.66 -1.57 -15.93
CA ASN A 339 5.73 -0.52 -15.49
C ASN A 339 4.31 -0.75 -16.03
N ALA A 340 4.13 -0.94 -17.33
CA ALA A 340 2.81 -1.18 -17.92
C ALA A 340 2.19 -2.49 -17.41
N THR A 341 2.97 -3.56 -17.28
CA THR A 341 2.47 -4.88 -16.85
C THR A 341 2.03 -4.87 -15.38
N GLU A 342 2.82 -4.30 -14.46
CA GLU A 342 2.41 -4.18 -13.05
C GLU A 342 1.20 -3.26 -12.88
N ASN A 343 1.12 -2.16 -13.63
CA ASN A 343 -0.08 -1.31 -13.64
C ASN A 343 -1.33 -2.06 -14.13
N ALA A 344 -1.19 -3.02 -15.06
CA ALA A 344 -2.31 -3.85 -15.51
C ALA A 344 -2.72 -4.90 -14.45
N ARG A 345 -1.73 -5.50 -13.76
CA ARG A 345 -1.92 -6.46 -12.66
C ARG A 345 -2.62 -5.82 -11.46
N ILE A 346 -2.15 -4.66 -11.01
CA ILE A 346 -2.76 -3.87 -9.93
C ILE A 346 -4.22 -3.56 -10.26
N VAL A 347 -4.55 -3.21 -11.50
CA VAL A 347 -5.95 -2.93 -11.88
C VAL A 347 -6.83 -4.20 -11.84
N GLN A 348 -6.26 -5.36 -12.16
CA GLN A 348 -6.95 -6.66 -12.00
C GLN A 348 -7.17 -7.01 -10.53
N GLU A 349 -6.16 -6.85 -9.69
CA GLU A 349 -6.21 -7.17 -8.26
C GLU A 349 -7.12 -6.22 -7.50
N ALA A 350 -7.02 -4.91 -7.78
CA ALA A 350 -7.84 -3.88 -7.18
C ALA A 350 -9.32 -4.05 -7.53
N GLU A 351 -9.66 -4.46 -8.76
CA GLU A 351 -11.05 -4.73 -9.16
C GLU A 351 -11.68 -5.81 -8.26
N GLN A 352 -10.95 -6.89 -7.99
CA GLN A 352 -11.38 -7.97 -7.09
C GLN A 352 -11.42 -7.51 -5.62
N TYR A 353 -10.36 -6.83 -5.16
CA TYR A 353 -10.24 -6.32 -3.79
C TYR A 353 -11.41 -5.40 -3.42
N TYR A 354 -11.72 -4.42 -4.28
CA TYR A 354 -12.77 -3.46 -4.02
C TYR A 354 -14.16 -4.10 -4.09
N ILE A 355 -14.44 -4.96 -5.08
CA ILE A 355 -15.70 -5.72 -5.12
C ILE A 355 -15.88 -6.53 -3.83
N MET A 356 -14.85 -7.26 -3.39
CA MET A 356 -14.91 -8.06 -2.16
C MET A 356 -15.14 -7.20 -0.92
N SER A 357 -14.48 -6.03 -0.84
CA SER A 357 -14.64 -5.06 0.26
C SER A 357 -16.08 -4.58 0.42
N PHE A 358 -16.81 -4.38 -0.67
CA PHE A 358 -18.23 -3.96 -0.64
C PHE A 358 -19.24 -5.13 -0.66
N MET A 359 -18.78 -6.37 -0.83
CA MET A 359 -19.60 -7.59 -0.72
C MET A 359 -19.55 -8.22 0.68
N GLY A 360 -18.44 -8.09 1.42
CA GLY A 360 -18.21 -8.78 2.70
C GLY A 360 -18.85 -8.15 3.96
N GLY A 361 -19.67 -7.12 3.80
CA GLY A 361 -20.35 -6.42 4.91
C GLY A 361 -21.87 -6.42 4.77
N THR A 362 -22.56 -7.08 5.69
CA THR A 362 -24.01 -6.91 5.89
C THR A 362 -24.24 -5.62 6.67
N VAL A 363 -24.79 -4.59 6.03
CA VAL A 363 -25.21 -3.37 6.73
C VAL A 363 -26.51 -3.68 7.48
N THR A 364 -26.39 -3.98 8.78
CA THR A 364 -27.53 -4.12 9.68
C THR A 364 -27.71 -2.81 10.47
N TRP A 365 -28.78 -2.07 10.13
CA TRP A 365 -29.21 -0.94 10.94
C TRP A 365 -29.81 -1.45 12.26
N ARG A 366 -29.12 -1.25 13.39
CA ARG A 366 -29.77 -1.27 14.72
C ARG A 366 -30.23 0.14 15.06
N GLN A 367 -31.53 0.32 15.25
CA GLN A 367 -32.11 1.63 15.60
C GLN A 367 -31.66 2.17 16.96
N GLU A 368 -31.18 1.30 17.85
CA GLU A 368 -30.85 1.64 19.25
C GLU A 368 -29.44 2.24 19.43
N ALA A 369 -28.58 2.24 18.40
CA ALA A 369 -27.16 2.58 18.56
C ALA A 369 -26.74 3.96 18.01
N GLU A 370 -27.61 4.67 17.27
CA GLU A 370 -27.31 5.90 16.49
C GLU A 370 -26.02 5.88 15.62
N GLN A 371 -25.42 4.70 15.41
CA GLN A 371 -24.17 4.52 14.68
C GLN A 371 -24.33 3.50 13.55
N CYS A 372 -23.78 3.84 12.37
CA CYS A 372 -23.61 2.90 11.26
C CYS A 372 -22.46 1.94 11.56
N CYS A 373 -22.72 0.88 12.33
CA CYS A 373 -21.78 -0.22 12.48
C CYS A 373 -21.72 -1.05 11.19
N VAL A 374 -20.64 -0.90 10.41
CA VAL A 374 -20.31 -1.86 9.34
C VAL A 374 -19.79 -3.13 10.00
N VAL A 375 -20.71 -4.06 10.28
CA VAL A 375 -20.39 -5.38 10.85
C VAL A 375 -19.77 -6.25 9.75
N SER A 376 -18.47 -6.04 9.50
CA SER A 376 -17.68 -6.75 8.47
C SER A 376 -17.28 -8.16 8.93
N PHE A 377 -18.27 -9.03 9.15
CA PHE A 377 -18.06 -10.36 9.75
C PHE A 377 -17.35 -11.37 8.83
N MET A 378 -17.20 -11.07 7.52
CA MET A 378 -16.46 -11.92 6.57
C MET A 378 -15.57 -11.15 5.58
N GLY A 379 -15.83 -9.86 5.34
CA GLY A 379 -15.04 -9.06 4.39
C GLY A 379 -13.58 -8.86 4.80
N GLY A 380 -13.33 -8.56 6.08
CA GLY A 380 -12.00 -8.22 6.59
C GLY A 380 -10.92 -9.23 6.22
N THR A 381 -11.07 -10.50 6.62
CA THR A 381 -10.07 -11.56 6.33
C THR A 381 -9.81 -11.77 4.84
N VAL A 382 -10.85 -11.77 4.00
CA VAL A 382 -10.67 -12.04 2.55
C VAL A 382 -9.95 -10.86 1.89
N THR A 383 -10.35 -9.62 2.20
CA THR A 383 -9.72 -8.42 1.65
C THR A 383 -8.29 -8.23 2.13
N TRP A 384 -8.00 -8.56 3.39
CA TRP A 384 -6.65 -8.57 3.96
C TRP A 384 -5.74 -9.55 3.20
N ASN A 385 -6.16 -10.82 3.10
CA ASN A 385 -5.39 -11.86 2.43
C ASN A 385 -5.18 -11.56 0.94
N LEU A 386 -6.14 -10.94 0.25
CA LEU A 386 -5.98 -10.50 -1.14
C LEU A 386 -4.92 -9.39 -1.26
N ARG A 387 -4.95 -8.38 -0.39
CA ARG A 387 -3.98 -7.27 -0.40
C ARG A 387 -2.56 -7.78 -0.12
N ASP A 388 -2.35 -8.53 0.96
CA ASP A 388 -1.01 -9.02 1.32
C ASP A 388 -0.47 -10.07 0.33
N LYS A 389 -1.34 -10.84 -0.32
CA LYS A 389 -0.93 -11.69 -1.44
C LYS A 389 -0.45 -10.85 -2.62
N ALA A 390 -1.21 -9.85 -3.06
CA ALA A 390 -0.83 -8.98 -4.18
C ALA A 390 0.48 -8.22 -3.91
N MET A 391 0.65 -7.68 -2.69
CA MET A 391 1.92 -7.09 -2.24
C MET A 391 3.09 -8.09 -2.33
N THR A 392 2.85 -9.38 -2.05
CA THR A 392 3.85 -10.45 -2.17
C THR A 392 4.09 -10.89 -3.63
N ASP A 393 3.07 -10.87 -4.48
CA ASP A 393 3.19 -11.13 -5.92
C ASP A 393 4.07 -10.06 -6.59
N MET A 394 3.85 -8.78 -6.26
CA MET A 394 4.70 -7.66 -6.73
C MET A 394 6.18 -7.82 -6.31
N ILE A 395 6.44 -8.29 -5.08
CA ILE A 395 7.81 -8.60 -4.62
C ILE A 395 8.45 -9.71 -5.49
N GLN A 396 7.69 -10.74 -5.84
CA GLN A 396 8.16 -11.81 -6.73
C GLN A 396 8.41 -11.30 -8.14
N HIS A 397 7.49 -10.49 -8.71
CA HIS A 397 7.65 -9.91 -10.05
C HIS A 397 8.91 -9.04 -10.17
N GLU A 398 9.18 -8.17 -9.19
CA GLU A 398 10.41 -7.35 -9.16
C GLU A 398 11.66 -8.23 -9.01
N LEU A 399 11.64 -9.24 -8.13
CA LEU A 399 12.76 -10.17 -7.98
C LEU A 399 13.06 -10.95 -9.27
N GLU A 400 12.03 -11.44 -9.97
CA GLU A 400 12.17 -12.12 -11.25
C GLU A 400 12.65 -11.19 -12.37
N PHE A 401 12.09 -9.97 -12.44
CA PHE A 401 12.45 -8.96 -13.43
C PHE A 401 13.93 -8.54 -13.30
N GLN A 402 14.37 -8.29 -12.08
CA GLN A 402 15.75 -7.91 -11.80
C GLN A 402 16.71 -9.11 -11.89
N ASP A 403 16.31 -10.33 -11.53
CA ASP A 403 17.11 -11.55 -11.80
C ASP A 403 17.28 -11.75 -13.31
N LYS A 404 16.24 -11.57 -14.13
CA LYS A 404 16.32 -11.63 -15.61
C LYS A 404 17.35 -10.62 -16.15
N LYS A 405 17.37 -9.38 -15.63
CA LYS A 405 18.35 -8.34 -15.98
C LYS A 405 19.77 -8.66 -15.53
N ARG A 406 19.93 -9.14 -14.29
CA ARG A 406 21.23 -9.51 -13.69
C ARG A 406 21.80 -10.76 -14.39
N GLY A 407 20.94 -11.69 -14.81
CA GLY A 407 21.32 -12.86 -15.58
C GLY A 407 22.32 -13.74 -14.84
N LYS A 408 23.50 -13.96 -15.41
CA LYS A 408 24.55 -14.79 -14.77
C LYS A 408 25.27 -14.10 -13.60
N ALA A 409 24.96 -12.83 -13.31
CA ALA A 409 25.58 -12.02 -12.25
C ALA A 409 25.05 -12.29 -10.82
N GLY A 410 24.30 -13.38 -10.63
CA GLY A 410 23.67 -13.74 -9.36
C GLY A 410 22.25 -13.18 -9.22
N THR A 411 21.61 -13.51 -8.10
CA THR A 411 20.25 -13.06 -7.77
C THR A 411 20.26 -11.69 -7.12
N VAL A 412 19.19 -10.92 -7.29
CA VAL A 412 18.97 -9.67 -6.55
C VAL A 412 18.42 -9.86 -5.15
N ARG A 413 18.59 -8.82 -4.32
CA ARG A 413 18.09 -8.72 -2.94
C ARG A 413 17.26 -7.45 -2.81
N VAL A 414 16.14 -7.53 -2.07
CA VAL A 414 15.15 -6.45 -1.96
C VAL A 414 14.81 -6.12 -0.51
N ILE A 415 14.47 -4.85 -0.27
CA ILE A 415 14.11 -4.29 1.03
C ILE A 415 12.65 -3.87 0.97
N ILE A 416 11.85 -4.31 1.94
CA ILE A 416 10.42 -4.03 2.02
C ILE A 416 10.15 -3.06 3.17
N TRP A 417 9.48 -1.94 2.91
CA TRP A 417 9.01 -0.98 3.93
C TRP A 417 7.48 -1.01 3.99
N ALA A 418 6.92 -1.56 5.05
CA ALA A 418 5.48 -1.64 5.27
C ALA A 418 5.20 -1.73 6.78
N HIS A 419 3.94 -1.77 7.17
CA HIS A 419 3.55 -1.80 8.58
C HIS A 419 3.99 -3.09 9.28
N ASN A 420 4.22 -3.02 10.59
CA ASN A 420 4.49 -4.20 11.43
C ASN A 420 3.43 -5.30 11.26
N SER A 421 2.16 -4.93 11.01
CA SER A 421 1.06 -5.86 10.70
C SER A 421 1.24 -6.59 9.37
N HIS A 422 1.93 -5.99 8.40
CA HIS A 422 2.25 -6.59 7.11
C HIS A 422 3.56 -7.38 7.14
N LEU A 423 4.56 -6.95 7.93
CA LEU A 423 5.93 -7.46 7.86
C LEU A 423 6.38 -8.41 8.98
N GLY A 424 5.63 -8.52 10.08
CA GLY A 424 5.84 -9.59 11.05
C GLY A 424 5.39 -10.95 10.51
N ASP A 425 5.73 -12.06 11.17
CA ASP A 425 5.13 -13.36 10.89
C ASP A 425 3.70 -13.43 11.45
N ALA A 426 2.67 -13.33 10.59
CA ALA A 426 1.26 -13.38 11.01
C ALA A 426 0.90 -14.59 11.88
N TYR A 427 1.58 -15.74 11.69
CA TYR A 427 1.33 -16.96 12.45
C TYR A 427 1.75 -16.87 13.93
N ALA A 428 2.45 -15.81 14.31
CA ALA A 428 2.80 -15.48 15.69
C ALA A 428 1.82 -14.48 16.34
N THR A 429 0.65 -14.23 15.75
CA THR A 429 -0.33 -13.21 16.19
C THR A 429 -1.78 -13.71 16.08
N GLU A 430 -2.74 -12.99 16.67
CA GLU A 430 -4.20 -13.18 16.51
C GLU A 430 -4.66 -13.36 15.04
N HIS A 431 -3.98 -12.74 14.07
CA HIS A 431 -4.27 -12.90 12.65
C HIS A 431 -4.32 -14.39 12.23
N ALA A 432 -3.48 -15.23 12.85
CA ALA A 432 -3.47 -16.68 12.64
C ALA A 432 -4.83 -17.34 12.95
N GLU A 433 -5.48 -16.94 14.04
CA GLU A 433 -6.78 -17.47 14.48
C GLU A 433 -7.89 -17.08 13.49
N HIS A 434 -7.78 -15.88 12.93
CA HIS A 434 -8.66 -15.36 11.88
C HIS A 434 -8.33 -15.87 10.47
N ARG A 435 -7.35 -16.79 10.32
CA ARG A 435 -6.82 -17.29 9.03
C ARG A 435 -6.33 -16.17 8.11
N GLN A 436 -5.81 -15.12 8.71
CA GLN A 436 -5.19 -14.00 8.03
C GLN A 436 -3.69 -14.29 7.85
N HIS A 437 -3.19 -13.95 6.66
CA HIS A 437 -1.78 -14.02 6.32
C HIS A 437 -1.27 -12.61 6.01
N ASN A 438 0.02 -12.40 6.08
CA ASN A 438 0.64 -11.13 5.73
C ASN A 438 1.91 -11.33 4.90
N VAL A 439 2.43 -10.24 4.32
CA VAL A 439 3.66 -10.27 3.49
C VAL A 439 4.80 -10.98 4.21
N GLY A 440 5.06 -10.68 5.49
CA GLY A 440 6.13 -11.30 6.29
C GLY A 440 6.04 -12.82 6.37
N ALA A 441 4.85 -13.36 6.69
CA ALA A 441 4.60 -14.80 6.69
C ALA A 441 4.68 -15.43 5.28
N LEU A 442 4.20 -14.74 4.25
CA LEU A 442 4.19 -15.23 2.88
C LEU A 442 5.61 -15.29 2.29
N VAL A 443 6.42 -14.22 2.40
CA VAL A 443 7.82 -14.23 1.91
C VAL A 443 8.67 -15.24 2.66
N ARG A 444 8.44 -15.42 3.97
CA ARG A 444 9.11 -16.44 4.79
C ARG A 444 8.68 -17.86 4.40
N GLY A 445 7.44 -18.06 3.96
CA GLY A 445 6.98 -19.30 3.35
C GLY A 445 7.63 -19.62 2.00
N ILE A 446 7.88 -18.60 1.18
CA ILE A 446 8.47 -18.74 -0.17
C ILE A 446 9.99 -18.95 -0.12
N TYR A 447 10.72 -18.08 0.61
CA TYR A 447 12.19 -18.07 0.64
C TYR A 447 12.80 -18.74 1.88
N GLY A 448 11.97 -19.22 2.81
CA GLY A 448 12.40 -19.79 4.08
C GLY A 448 12.98 -18.74 5.05
N LYS A 449 13.33 -19.19 6.26
CA LYS A 449 13.98 -18.32 7.26
C LYS A 449 15.35 -17.84 6.80
N GLU A 450 16.18 -18.68 6.16
CA GLU A 450 17.50 -18.25 5.68
C GLU A 450 17.44 -17.24 4.51
N GLY A 451 16.39 -17.31 3.67
CA GLY A 451 16.16 -16.35 2.59
C GLY A 451 15.45 -15.06 3.02
N THR A 452 15.03 -14.93 4.28
CA THR A 452 14.30 -13.77 4.80
C THR A 452 14.90 -13.20 6.09
N PHE A 453 14.66 -11.92 6.34
CA PHE A 453 14.91 -11.31 7.64
C PHE A 453 13.83 -10.28 7.96
N LEU A 454 13.12 -10.45 9.08
CA LEU A 454 12.01 -9.58 9.49
C LEU A 454 12.44 -8.68 10.66
N ILE A 455 12.40 -7.36 10.47
CA ILE A 455 12.75 -6.35 11.47
C ILE A 455 11.48 -5.62 11.87
N GLY A 456 11.13 -5.63 13.16
CA GLY A 456 10.08 -4.77 13.72
C GLY A 456 10.66 -3.50 14.33
N GLN A 457 9.88 -2.43 14.38
CA GLN A 457 10.15 -1.27 15.25
C GLN A 457 9.05 -1.16 16.32
N SER A 458 9.32 -0.54 17.47
CA SER A 458 8.35 -0.35 18.55
C SER A 458 8.60 0.93 19.35
N THR A 459 7.59 1.44 20.05
CA THR A 459 7.72 2.61 20.94
C THR A 459 6.81 2.52 22.17
N HIS A 460 7.23 3.09 23.30
CA HIS A 460 6.39 3.12 24.49
C HIS A 460 5.40 4.29 24.45
N HIS A 461 5.89 5.49 24.17
CA HIS A 461 5.17 6.76 24.28
C HIS A 461 5.71 7.85 23.34
N GLY A 462 5.16 9.06 23.44
CA GLY A 462 5.55 10.20 22.61
C GLY A 462 4.38 10.70 21.77
N SER A 463 4.60 10.97 20.48
CA SER A 463 3.58 11.48 19.57
C SER A 463 3.61 10.84 18.18
N VAL A 464 2.45 10.79 17.54
CA VAL A 464 2.17 10.18 16.24
C VAL A 464 1.40 11.15 15.35
N ARG A 465 1.67 11.13 14.04
CA ARG A 465 0.80 11.77 13.05
C ARG A 465 -0.25 10.78 12.57
N ALA A 466 -1.52 11.10 12.78
CA ALA A 466 -2.63 10.28 12.32
C ALA A 466 -3.86 11.13 12.01
N ALA A 467 -4.84 10.56 11.33
CA ALA A 467 -6.19 11.12 11.27
C ALA A 467 -7.08 10.51 12.39
N ARG A 468 -8.19 11.18 12.75
CA ARG A 468 -9.19 10.59 13.67
C ARG A 468 -10.15 9.62 12.98
N ARG A 469 -10.17 9.60 11.65
CA ARG A 469 -10.99 8.73 10.79
C ARG A 469 -10.37 8.66 9.40
N TRP A 470 -10.74 7.62 8.64
CA TRP A 470 -10.37 7.49 7.24
C TRP A 470 -10.78 8.71 6.41
N SER A 471 -9.94 9.12 5.46
CA SER A 471 -10.09 10.37 4.69
C SER A 471 -10.20 11.66 5.54
N GLY A 472 -9.89 11.59 6.84
CA GLY A 472 -9.86 12.74 7.73
C GLY A 472 -8.59 13.56 7.59
N ARG A 473 -8.64 14.81 8.10
CA ARG A 473 -7.43 15.62 8.29
C ARG A 473 -6.53 14.96 9.33
N ASP A 474 -5.23 14.97 9.07
CA ASP A 474 -4.20 14.52 10.00
C ASP A 474 -3.79 15.60 11.00
N THR A 475 -3.35 15.14 12.16
CA THR A 475 -2.76 15.97 13.22
C THR A 475 -1.66 15.20 13.91
N ALA A 476 -0.67 15.90 14.47
CA ALA A 476 0.13 15.32 15.54
C ALA A 476 -0.78 15.11 16.76
N MET A 477 -0.72 13.92 17.35
CA MET A 477 -1.41 13.53 18.57
C MET A 477 -0.40 12.83 19.47
N ASP A 478 -0.48 13.01 20.78
CA ASP A 478 0.31 12.17 21.69
C ASP A 478 -0.20 10.72 21.61
N LEU A 479 0.68 9.75 21.82
CA LEU A 479 0.32 8.37 22.10
C LEU A 479 -0.09 8.24 23.57
N ASN A 480 -0.90 7.23 23.89
CA ASN A 480 -0.92 6.74 25.26
C ASN A 480 0.43 6.04 25.56
N PRO A 481 0.89 6.00 26.83
CA PRO A 481 1.88 5.00 27.26
C PRO A 481 1.45 3.59 26.84
N SER A 482 2.38 2.67 26.64
CA SER A 482 1.99 1.29 26.29
C SER A 482 1.21 0.65 27.44
N LEU A 483 0.20 -0.16 27.09
CA LEU A 483 -0.63 -0.84 28.08
C LEU A 483 0.21 -1.71 29.04
N PRO A 484 -0.13 -1.78 30.34
CA PRO A 484 0.54 -2.68 31.27
C PRO A 484 0.59 -4.13 30.78
N ASP A 485 1.69 -4.83 31.07
CA ASP A 485 2.00 -6.20 30.63
C ASP A 485 2.16 -6.41 29.10
N SER A 486 2.01 -5.36 28.30
CA SER A 486 2.25 -5.42 26.84
C SER A 486 3.74 -5.55 26.50
N SER A 487 4.04 -5.91 25.25
CA SER A 487 5.42 -5.92 24.76
C SER A 487 6.07 -4.53 24.84
N GLY A 488 5.31 -3.45 24.62
CA GLY A 488 5.81 -2.07 24.73
C GLY A 488 6.04 -1.60 26.17
N ASP A 489 5.34 -2.16 27.14
CA ASP A 489 5.60 -1.94 28.58
C ASP A 489 6.85 -2.73 29.03
N LEU A 490 6.99 -4.00 28.62
CA LEU A 490 8.21 -4.78 28.86
C LEU A 490 9.47 -4.08 28.32
N LEU A 491 9.42 -3.56 27.09
CA LEU A 491 10.55 -2.85 26.48
C LEU A 491 10.86 -1.51 27.16
N HIS A 492 9.85 -0.80 27.66
CA HIS A 492 10.04 0.39 28.50
C HIS A 492 10.70 0.07 29.84
N GLN A 493 10.25 -0.99 30.53
CA GLN A 493 10.89 -1.44 31.77
C GLN A 493 12.36 -1.86 31.54
N VAL A 494 12.68 -2.40 30.35
CA VAL A 494 14.05 -2.67 29.92
C VAL A 494 14.84 -1.37 29.69
N ALA A 495 14.27 -0.37 29.02
CA ALA A 495 14.88 0.96 28.84
C ALA A 495 15.25 1.60 30.20
N LEU A 496 14.32 1.58 31.15
CA LEU A 496 14.52 2.06 32.53
C LEU A 496 15.63 1.29 33.25
N ALA A 497 15.62 -0.04 33.19
CA ALA A 497 16.62 -0.89 33.83
C ALA A 497 18.03 -0.66 33.25
N ARG A 498 18.14 -0.46 31.94
CA ARG A 498 19.40 -0.15 31.23
C ARG A 498 19.88 1.28 31.41
N LYS A 499 18.97 2.21 31.76
CA LYS A 499 19.17 3.67 31.66
C LYS A 499 19.56 4.11 30.24
N GLN A 500 18.96 3.46 29.25
CA GLN A 500 19.17 3.72 27.83
C GLN A 500 17.86 3.45 27.10
N ASN A 501 17.23 4.52 26.63
CA ASN A 501 15.92 4.52 25.98
C ASN A 501 15.88 3.59 24.76
N ASP A 502 16.84 3.78 23.86
CA ASP A 502 16.76 3.19 22.52
C ASP A 502 17.73 2.01 22.37
N PHE A 503 17.22 0.87 21.91
CA PHE A 503 17.99 -0.37 21.76
C PHE A 503 17.39 -1.32 20.73
N GLY A 504 18.23 -2.19 20.18
CA GLY A 504 17.83 -3.32 19.35
C GLY A 504 17.99 -4.66 20.05
N LEU A 505 17.15 -5.60 19.67
CA LEU A 505 17.20 -7.02 20.01
C LEU A 505 17.29 -7.81 18.71
N ILE A 506 18.14 -8.84 18.67
CA ILE A 506 18.34 -9.71 17.50
C ILE A 506 18.13 -11.14 17.98
N PHE A 507 16.98 -11.73 17.64
CA PHE A 507 16.55 -13.07 18.07
C PHE A 507 17.09 -14.18 17.17
N ARG A 508 17.42 -13.85 15.91
CA ARG A 508 17.97 -14.77 14.92
C ARG A 508 19.05 -14.09 14.10
N SER A 509 19.99 -14.89 13.60
CA SER A 509 20.96 -14.51 12.59
C SER A 509 20.98 -15.55 11.48
N ASN A 510 21.05 -15.10 10.22
CA ASN A 510 21.26 -15.94 9.03
C ASN A 510 22.77 -16.18 8.78
N ASN A 511 23.64 -15.59 9.62
CA ASN A 511 25.08 -15.83 9.64
C ASN A 511 25.44 -16.68 10.88
N PRO A 512 25.94 -17.92 10.70
CA PRO A 512 26.33 -18.80 11.81
C PRO A 512 27.44 -18.24 12.72
N GLY A 513 28.27 -17.34 12.22
CA GLY A 513 29.38 -16.73 12.98
C GLY A 513 29.00 -15.47 13.77
N HIS A 514 27.74 -15.02 13.71
CA HIS A 514 27.30 -13.79 14.35
C HIS A 514 26.94 -14.03 15.84
N PRO A 515 27.23 -13.12 16.79
CA PRO A 515 26.95 -13.33 18.22
C PRO A 515 25.49 -13.67 18.56
N ALA A 516 24.51 -13.20 17.77
CA ALA A 516 23.10 -13.54 17.94
C ALA A 516 22.70 -14.94 17.44
N ALA A 517 23.60 -15.69 16.78
CA ALA A 517 23.40 -17.09 16.41
C ALA A 517 23.68 -18.08 17.57
N GLY A 518 23.93 -17.58 18.79
CA GLY A 518 24.38 -18.39 19.92
C GLY A 518 25.88 -18.72 19.90
N THR A 519 26.64 -18.18 18.95
CA THR A 519 28.09 -18.40 18.77
C THR A 519 28.97 -17.29 19.36
N SER A 520 28.41 -16.51 20.29
CA SER A 520 29.14 -15.58 21.15
C SER A 520 30.25 -16.31 21.93
N ALA A 521 31.47 -15.76 21.94
CA ALA A 521 32.55 -16.23 22.81
C ALA A 521 32.26 -15.95 24.31
N ASP A 522 31.33 -15.05 24.58
CA ASP A 522 30.73 -14.79 25.89
C ASP A 522 29.48 -15.69 26.04
N ALA A 523 29.61 -16.74 26.84
CA ALA A 523 28.56 -17.73 27.08
C ALA A 523 27.39 -17.17 27.91
N ASP A 524 27.65 -16.21 28.79
CA ASP A 524 26.64 -15.59 29.64
C ASP A 524 25.70 -14.72 28.79
N ARG A 525 26.25 -13.99 27.81
CA ARG A 525 25.46 -13.27 26.80
C ARG A 525 24.60 -14.20 25.94
N ALA A 526 25.13 -15.36 25.57
CA ALA A 526 24.38 -16.35 24.78
C ALA A 526 23.20 -16.94 25.58
N ALA A 527 23.42 -17.26 26.87
CA ALA A 527 22.38 -17.71 27.78
C ALA A 527 21.30 -16.64 27.98
N ALA A 528 21.70 -15.39 28.24
CA ALA A 528 20.78 -14.27 28.40
C ALA A 528 19.94 -14.00 27.13
N MET A 529 20.52 -14.15 25.93
CA MET A 529 19.76 -14.03 24.68
C MET A 529 18.74 -15.17 24.51
N ALA A 530 19.09 -16.41 24.86
CA ALA A 530 18.16 -17.53 24.82
C ALA A 530 16.99 -17.32 25.80
N GLU A 531 17.26 -16.79 26.98
CA GLU A 531 16.26 -16.45 27.99
C GLU A 531 15.37 -15.27 27.55
N ALA A 532 15.96 -14.17 27.07
CA ALA A 532 15.24 -13.04 26.51
C ALA A 532 14.33 -13.46 25.33
N THR A 533 14.80 -14.39 24.49
CA THR A 533 13.99 -14.94 23.39
C THR A 533 12.83 -15.79 23.92
N ALA A 534 12.99 -16.50 25.04
CA ALA A 534 11.88 -17.22 25.68
C ALA A 534 10.84 -16.25 26.26
N VAL A 535 11.28 -15.19 26.96
CA VAL A 535 10.41 -14.11 27.47
C VAL A 535 9.62 -13.45 26.35
N LEU A 536 10.27 -13.12 25.23
CA LEU A 536 9.63 -12.43 24.10
C LEU A 536 8.80 -13.36 23.21
N ARG A 537 8.81 -14.67 23.48
CA ARG A 537 7.87 -15.66 22.93
C ARG A 537 6.64 -15.87 23.79
N GLU A 538 6.59 -15.30 24.99
CA GLU A 538 5.32 -15.23 25.74
C GLU A 538 4.32 -14.37 24.96
N GLU A 539 3.05 -14.76 25.00
CA GLU A 539 1.99 -14.03 24.33
C GLU A 539 1.64 -12.76 25.11
N ARG A 540 1.80 -11.61 24.46
CA ARG A 540 1.54 -10.29 25.05
C ARG A 540 0.79 -9.42 24.07
N LEU A 541 0.09 -8.41 24.58
CA LEU A 541 -0.47 -7.36 23.73
C LEU A 541 0.66 -6.58 23.06
N GLN A 542 0.54 -6.33 21.76
CA GLN A 542 1.47 -5.52 20.98
C GLN A 542 0.71 -4.45 20.20
N ARG A 543 1.29 -3.25 20.10
CA ARG A 543 0.67 -2.06 19.51
C ARG A 543 0.85 -2.04 17.99
N PHE A 544 -0.15 -1.52 17.28
CA PHE A 544 -0.20 -1.38 15.81
C PHE A 544 -1.03 -0.14 15.43
N VAL A 545 -0.37 1.02 15.25
CA VAL A 545 -1.05 2.31 14.99
C VAL A 545 -0.97 2.69 13.51
N GLY A 546 -2.01 2.31 12.77
CA GLY A 546 -2.15 2.64 11.36
C GLY A 546 -2.44 4.13 11.08
N VAL A 547 -2.99 4.41 9.90
CA VAL A 547 -3.22 5.78 9.38
C VAL A 547 -4.29 6.59 10.15
N SER A 548 -5.02 5.93 11.05
CA SER A 548 -5.99 6.55 11.94
C SER A 548 -5.70 6.16 13.39
N TYR A 549 -5.88 7.10 14.33
CA TYR A 549 -5.63 6.88 15.75
C TYR A 549 -6.68 7.59 16.62
N VAL A 550 -7.17 6.88 17.64
CA VAL A 550 -8.09 7.41 18.66
C VAL A 550 -7.70 6.85 20.03
N LYS A 551 -7.12 7.67 20.91
CA LYS A 551 -6.65 7.29 22.26
C LYS A 551 -7.67 6.45 23.05
N ALA A 552 -8.94 6.84 23.02
CA ALA A 552 -10.01 6.22 23.81
C ALA A 552 -10.37 4.79 23.36
N THR A 553 -10.06 4.40 22.13
CA THR A 553 -10.34 3.05 21.60
C THR A 553 -9.06 2.24 21.36
N GLU A 554 -7.91 2.69 21.85
CA GLU A 554 -6.60 2.14 21.47
C GLU A 554 -6.49 0.63 21.74
N ARG A 555 -6.90 0.15 22.91
CA ARG A 555 -6.91 -1.29 23.24
C ARG A 555 -7.72 -2.10 22.22
N LEU A 556 -8.83 -1.56 21.70
CA LEU A 556 -9.72 -2.27 20.78
C LEU A 556 -9.27 -2.16 19.31
N SER A 557 -8.66 -1.04 18.94
CA SER A 557 -8.35 -0.70 17.54
C SER A 557 -6.88 -0.89 17.14
N HIS A 558 -5.96 -0.94 18.10
CA HIS A 558 -4.52 -0.86 17.89
C HIS A 558 -3.70 -1.86 18.70
N TYR A 559 -4.33 -2.90 19.27
CA TYR A 559 -3.64 -3.92 20.05
C TYR A 559 -4.13 -5.33 19.73
N SER A 560 -3.18 -6.23 19.49
CA SER A 560 -3.40 -7.67 19.29
C SER A 560 -2.45 -8.51 20.14
N HIS A 561 -2.90 -9.67 20.60
CA HIS A 561 -2.06 -10.70 21.20
C HIS A 561 -1.04 -11.23 20.17
N CYS A 562 0.25 -11.13 20.51
CA CYS A 562 1.39 -11.44 19.65
C CYS A 562 2.51 -12.12 20.45
N ARG A 563 3.34 -12.91 19.76
CA ARG A 563 4.59 -13.49 20.26
C ARG A 563 5.77 -12.87 19.51
N MET A 564 6.30 -11.76 20.04
CA MET A 564 7.26 -10.88 19.36
C MET A 564 8.51 -11.63 18.85
N GLY A 565 9.06 -12.56 19.65
CA GLY A 565 10.23 -13.38 19.31
C GLY A 565 9.99 -14.52 18.31
N ASP A 566 8.73 -14.75 17.92
CA ASP A 566 8.37 -15.58 16.76
C ASP A 566 7.99 -14.72 15.54
N GLN A 567 7.42 -13.54 15.79
CA GLN A 567 7.00 -12.58 14.77
C GLN A 567 8.18 -11.98 13.99
N TYR A 568 9.28 -11.64 14.66
CA TYR A 568 10.43 -10.97 14.05
C TYR A 568 11.74 -11.77 14.22
N ASP A 569 12.74 -11.40 13.43
CA ASP A 569 14.14 -11.83 13.59
C ASP A 569 14.96 -10.79 14.38
N ALA A 570 14.57 -9.52 14.32
CA ALA A 570 15.06 -8.43 15.17
C ALA A 570 13.96 -7.42 15.47
N VAL A 571 14.05 -6.72 16.61
CA VAL A 571 13.19 -5.58 16.96
C VAL A 571 14.06 -4.42 17.40
N ILE A 572 13.74 -3.19 16.97
CA ILE A 572 14.36 -1.96 17.47
C ILE A 572 13.32 -1.14 18.22
N HIS A 573 13.58 -0.87 19.49
CA HIS A 573 12.75 -0.07 20.35
C HIS A 573 13.29 1.37 20.45
N MET A 574 12.39 2.34 20.37
CA MET A 574 12.64 3.76 20.64
C MET A 574 11.62 4.21 21.69
N ASP A 575 12.05 4.47 22.92
CA ASP A 575 11.14 4.56 24.07
C ASP A 575 10.16 5.73 23.94
N GLU A 576 10.67 6.88 23.49
CA GLU A 576 9.91 8.10 23.19
C GLU A 576 10.08 8.47 21.71
N THR A 577 8.98 8.81 21.02
CA THR A 577 8.98 9.14 19.58
C THR A 577 8.20 10.40 19.22
N GLN A 578 8.43 10.96 18.03
CA GLN A 578 7.80 12.19 17.54
C GLN A 578 6.95 11.99 16.29
N ALA A 579 5.87 12.78 16.19
CA ALA A 579 4.99 12.78 15.04
C ALA A 579 5.72 13.17 13.73
N LEU A 580 5.60 12.31 12.71
CA LEU A 580 6.18 12.46 11.37
C LEU A 580 5.96 13.86 10.78
N LYS A 581 6.99 14.40 10.11
CA LYS A 581 6.99 15.75 9.53
C LYS A 581 6.53 15.74 8.06
N PRO A 582 5.30 16.16 7.75
CA PRO A 582 4.80 16.19 6.38
C PRO A 582 5.39 17.39 5.64
N LEU A 583 5.63 17.25 4.32
CA LEU A 583 6.08 18.36 3.48
C LEU A 583 5.01 19.45 3.27
N MET A 584 3.76 19.15 3.64
CA MET A 584 2.65 20.09 3.69
C MET A 584 2.06 20.08 5.09
N HIS A 585 2.15 21.20 5.79
CA HIS A 585 1.33 21.42 6.98
C HIS A 585 -0.09 21.76 6.52
N PRO A 586 -1.13 20.97 6.87
CA PRO A 586 -2.50 21.45 6.70
C PRO A 586 -2.65 22.73 7.52
N ALA A 587 -3.19 23.78 6.90
CA ALA A 587 -3.40 25.06 7.58
C ALA A 587 -4.16 24.83 8.91
N PRO A 588 -3.77 25.49 10.01
CA PRO A 588 -4.41 25.28 11.31
C PRO A 588 -5.92 25.47 11.14
N VAL A 589 -6.72 24.55 11.71
CA VAL A 589 -8.17 24.69 11.71
C VAL A 589 -8.48 26.02 12.39
N PRO A 590 -9.09 27.02 11.69
CA PRO A 590 -9.61 28.19 12.37
C PRO A 590 -10.61 27.65 13.40
N LYS A 591 -10.49 28.02 14.68
CA LYS A 591 -11.49 27.63 15.69
C LYS A 591 -12.85 28.00 15.13
N GLU A 592 -13.65 26.99 14.76
CA GLU A 592 -14.92 27.25 14.11
C GLU A 592 -15.77 28.05 15.09
N ALA A 593 -16.15 29.27 14.70
CA ALA A 593 -17.16 30.00 15.43
C ALA A 593 -18.44 29.16 15.32
N LEU A 594 -18.81 28.51 16.43
CA LEU A 594 -19.99 27.66 16.54
C LEU A 594 -21.16 28.39 15.91
N ARG A 595 -21.75 27.79 14.85
CA ARG A 595 -22.93 28.38 14.22
C ARG A 595 -24.04 28.37 15.26
N PRO A 596 -24.80 29.47 15.45
CA PRO A 596 -25.95 29.45 16.34
C PRO A 596 -26.90 28.31 15.95
N GLY A 597 -27.03 27.29 16.80
CA GLY A 597 -27.84 26.10 16.56
C GLY A 597 -27.11 24.80 16.19
N THR A 598 -25.78 24.79 16.00
CA THR A 598 -25.03 23.50 15.96
C THR A 598 -24.71 23.01 17.36
N THR A 599 -25.02 21.75 17.66
CA THR A 599 -24.73 21.12 18.96
C THR A 599 -23.22 21.11 19.22
N ASP A 600 -22.83 21.73 20.31
CA ASP A 600 -21.44 21.83 20.73
C ASP A 600 -20.97 20.52 21.37
N TYR A 601 -20.28 19.67 20.58
CA TYR A 601 -19.69 18.43 21.09
C TYR A 601 -18.55 18.67 22.10
N THR A 602 -18.02 19.89 22.24
CA THR A 602 -17.10 20.19 23.35
C THR A 602 -17.84 20.25 24.69
N LYS A 603 -19.16 20.52 24.73
CA LYS A 603 -19.95 20.31 25.95
C LYS A 603 -20.05 18.84 26.36
N TRP A 604 -20.16 17.92 25.40
CA TRP A 604 -20.09 16.48 25.69
C TRP A 604 -18.72 16.10 26.27
N GLN A 605 -17.63 16.63 25.71
CA GLN A 605 -16.27 16.43 26.25
C GLN A 605 -16.04 17.11 27.60
N MET A 606 -16.75 18.21 27.91
CA MET A 606 -16.71 18.85 29.23
C MET A 606 -17.55 18.08 30.26
N LEU A 607 -18.73 17.57 29.90
CA LEU A 607 -19.50 16.65 30.77
C LEU A 607 -18.66 15.41 31.12
N MET A 608 -18.02 14.78 30.14
CA MET A 608 -17.15 13.61 30.35
C MET A 608 -15.89 13.90 31.17
N ARG A 609 -15.54 15.18 31.40
CA ARG A 609 -14.34 15.58 32.15
C ARG A 609 -14.66 16.04 33.58
N ASP A 610 -15.94 16.36 33.84
CA ASP A 610 -16.41 16.82 35.15
C ASP A 610 -17.24 15.72 35.87
N LEU A 611 -17.30 14.50 35.32
CA LEU A 611 -17.80 13.28 35.99
C LEU A 611 -16.79 12.83 37.08
N PRO A 612 -17.23 12.53 38.32
CA PRO A 612 -16.37 11.96 39.35
C PRO A 612 -15.79 10.59 38.94
N GLU A 613 -14.57 10.31 39.39
CA GLU A 613 -13.78 9.11 39.02
C GLU A 613 -14.23 7.82 39.75
N GLU A 614 -15.46 7.78 40.26
CA GLU A 614 -16.06 6.63 40.95
C GLU A 614 -16.97 5.85 39.99
N GLU A 615 -16.93 4.52 40.07
CA GLU A 615 -17.49 3.59 39.07
C GLU A 615 -18.95 3.87 38.71
N LEU A 616 -19.19 4.37 37.49
CA LEU A 616 -20.52 4.40 36.88
C LEU A 616 -21.03 2.98 36.64
N SER A 617 -22.31 2.73 36.90
CA SER A 617 -22.90 1.41 36.68
C SER A 617 -23.12 1.12 35.19
N ASP A 618 -23.21 -0.18 34.83
CA ASP A 618 -23.51 -0.65 33.46
C ASP A 618 -24.86 -0.14 32.89
N GLU A 619 -25.70 0.51 33.70
CA GLU A 619 -26.99 1.11 33.32
C GLU A 619 -26.91 2.64 33.15
N GLU A 620 -25.79 3.26 33.56
CA GLU A 620 -25.50 4.70 33.43
C GLU A 620 -24.51 5.03 32.29
N LEU A 621 -23.81 4.01 31.77
CA LEU A 621 -22.88 4.04 30.63
C LEU A 621 -23.58 3.86 29.27
#